data_AF-A0A1M6DVD1-F1
#
_entry.id   AF-A0A1M6DVD1-F1
#
_cell.length_a   1.000
_cell.length_b   1.000
_cell.length_c   1.000
_cell.angle_alpha   90.00
_cell.angle_beta   90.00
_cell.angle_gamma   90.00
#
_symmetry.space_group_name_H-M   'P 1'
#
loop_
_entity.id
_entity.type
_entity.pdbx_description
1 polymer ?
#
loop_
_entity_poly.entity_id
_entity_poly.type
_entity_poly.pdbx_seq_one_letter_code
_entity_poly.pdbx_strand_id
1 'polypeptide(L)'
;MHKSIMRKILPGVIIRLIILVLLILAIISIAAMTIKEYMDDEWYDGLYPASLEHCYYSGEYDELLRWLPDYEHRYSEECLIYTEMAYVYQAYKKYMFWSDIVNKCEKDDIDLLYYKSYKYQYLKELSRKMKDLQYEENRRIMNKIIRDAGIELI
;
A
#
# COMPACT_ATOMS: atom_id res chain seq x y z
N MET A 1 -18.38 -55.67 -47.95
CA MET A 1 -16.97 -55.62 -47.50
C MET A 1 -16.61 -54.20 -46.98
N HIS A 2 -17.29 -53.71 -45.94
CA HIS A 2 -17.10 -52.34 -45.42
C HIS A 2 -17.13 -52.24 -43.88
N LYS A 3 -17.76 -53.18 -43.18
CA LYS A 3 -17.86 -53.20 -41.70
C LYS A 3 -16.56 -53.52 -40.96
N SER A 4 -15.60 -54.20 -41.61
CA SER A 4 -14.38 -54.70 -40.95
C SER A 4 -13.29 -53.63 -40.78
N ILE A 5 -13.21 -52.66 -41.72
CA ILE A 5 -12.17 -51.63 -41.71
C ILE A 5 -12.48 -50.53 -40.68
N MET A 6 -13.75 -50.14 -40.53
CA MET A 6 -14.18 -49.17 -39.51
C MET A 6 -13.90 -49.62 -38.06
N ARG A 7 -13.92 -50.93 -37.77
CA ARG A 7 -13.71 -51.46 -36.40
C ARG A 7 -12.27 -51.34 -35.89
N LYS A 8 -11.27 -51.23 -36.78
CA LYS A 8 -9.85 -51.08 -36.39
C LYS A 8 -9.35 -49.63 -36.35
N ILE A 9 -10.02 -48.72 -37.08
CA ILE A 9 -9.62 -47.30 -37.12
C ILE A 9 -10.12 -46.56 -35.87
N LEU A 10 -11.31 -46.92 -35.37
CA LEU A 10 -11.96 -46.26 -34.23
C LEU A 10 -11.11 -46.23 -32.94
N PRO A 11 -10.49 -47.34 -32.46
CA PRO A 11 -9.71 -47.30 -31.21
C PRO A 11 -8.43 -46.47 -31.33
N GLY A 12 -7.75 -46.48 -32.49
CA GLY A 12 -6.53 -45.70 -32.69
C GLY A 12 -6.79 -44.19 -32.71
N VAL A 13 -7.93 -43.76 -33.26
CA VAL A 13 -8.35 -42.35 -33.25
C VAL A 13 -8.76 -41.91 -31.85
N ILE A 14 -9.48 -42.76 -31.10
CA ILE A 14 -9.85 -42.49 -29.70
C ILE A 14 -8.61 -42.34 -28.81
N ILE A 15 -7.61 -43.22 -28.95
CA ILE A 15 -6.36 -43.13 -28.18
C ILE A 15 -5.62 -41.82 -28.49
N ARG A 16 -5.54 -41.41 -29.75
CA ARG A 16 -4.92 -40.13 -30.13
C ARG A 16 -5.65 -38.92 -29.56
N LEU A 17 -6.98 -38.96 -29.52
CA LEU A 17 -7.78 -37.92 -28.87
C LEU A 17 -7.52 -37.85 -27.35
N ILE A 18 -7.43 -39.00 -26.67
CA ILE A 18 -7.13 -39.04 -25.24
C ILE A 18 -5.73 -38.46 -24.95
N ILE A 19 -4.73 -38.84 -25.74
CA ILE A 19 -3.36 -38.29 -25.61
C ILE A 19 -3.36 -36.78 -25.85
N LEU A 20 -4.10 -36.29 -26.85
CA LEU A 20 -4.20 -34.86 -27.15
C LEU A 20 -4.82 -34.10 -25.98
N VAL A 21 -5.90 -34.63 -25.39
CA VAL A 21 -6.56 -34.02 -24.22
C VAL A 21 -5.63 -33.99 -23.02
N LEU A 22 -4.88 -35.07 -22.76
CA LEU A 22 -3.90 -35.11 -21.67
C LEU A 22 -2.76 -34.11 -21.87
N LEU A 23 -2.28 -33.93 -23.11
CA LEU A 23 -1.28 -32.92 -23.45
C LEU A 23 -1.81 -31.49 -23.22
N ILE A 24 -3.04 -31.21 -23.64
CA ILE A 24 -3.68 -29.92 -23.41
C ILE A 24 -3.80 -29.64 -21.91
N LEU A 25 -4.24 -30.62 -21.11
CA LEU A 25 -4.35 -30.48 -19.66
C LEU A 25 -2.99 -30.28 -18.99
N ALA A 26 -1.95 -30.97 -19.45
CA ALA A 26 -0.59 -30.79 -18.94
C ALA A 26 -0.07 -29.37 -19.24
N ILE A 27 -0.29 -28.87 -20.46
CA ILE A 27 0.10 -27.50 -20.84
C ILE A 27 -0.67 -26.47 -19.99
N ILE A 28 -1.97 -26.64 -19.81
CA ILE A 28 -2.79 -25.75 -18.96
C ILE A 28 -2.29 -25.80 -17.51
N SER A 29 -1.96 -26.97 -16.98
CA SER A 29 -1.46 -27.11 -15.61
C SER A 29 -0.10 -26.44 -15.42
N ILE A 30 0.82 -26.64 -16.36
CA ILE A 30 2.13 -25.96 -16.36
C ILE A 30 1.92 -24.45 -16.47
N ALA A 31 1.13 -23.98 -17.43
CA ALA A 31 0.83 -22.56 -17.58
C ALA A 31 0.18 -21.97 -16.33
N ALA A 32 -0.74 -22.69 -15.66
CA ALA A 32 -1.36 -22.24 -14.42
C ALA A 32 -0.37 -22.20 -13.25
N MET A 33 0.55 -23.18 -13.14
CA MET A 33 1.64 -23.14 -12.16
C MET A 33 2.58 -21.98 -12.44
N THR A 34 2.99 -21.77 -13.69
CA THR A 34 3.86 -20.67 -14.07
C THR A 34 3.18 -19.32 -13.85
N ILE A 35 1.90 -19.15 -14.22
CA ILE A 35 1.14 -17.94 -13.92
C ILE A 35 1.04 -17.74 -12.40
N LYS A 36 0.79 -18.79 -11.63
CA LYS A 36 0.75 -18.69 -10.17
C LYS A 36 2.10 -18.32 -9.57
N GLU A 37 3.20 -18.90 -10.07
CA GLU A 37 4.57 -18.58 -9.67
C GLU A 37 4.90 -17.13 -10.03
N TYR A 38 4.54 -16.66 -11.22
CA TYR A 38 4.65 -15.24 -11.62
C TYR A 38 3.73 -14.31 -10.81
N MET A 39 2.53 -14.74 -10.41
CA MET A 39 1.61 -13.94 -9.58
C MET A 39 2.02 -13.92 -8.10
N ASP A 40 2.65 -15.00 -7.62
CA ASP A 40 3.23 -15.08 -6.28
C ASP A 40 4.57 -14.30 -6.24
N ASP A 41 5.31 -14.21 -7.36
CA ASP A 41 6.55 -13.43 -7.53
C ASP A 41 6.32 -11.94 -7.90
N GLU A 42 5.16 -11.57 -8.45
CA GLU A 42 4.80 -10.18 -8.83
C GLU A 42 4.73 -9.21 -7.64
N TRP A 43 4.74 -9.71 -6.40
CA TRP A 43 4.77 -8.87 -5.21
C TRP A 43 6.13 -8.18 -4.97
N TYR A 44 7.22 -8.58 -5.64
CA TYR A 44 8.58 -8.20 -5.24
C TYR A 44 9.53 -7.63 -6.32
N ASP A 45 9.10 -7.46 -7.58
CA ASP A 45 10.00 -7.01 -8.65
C ASP A 45 10.12 -5.47 -8.73
N GLY A 46 10.80 -4.87 -7.74
CA GLY A 46 11.51 -3.58 -7.83
C GLY A 46 10.71 -2.27 -7.98
N LEU A 47 9.49 -2.30 -8.53
CA LEU A 47 8.66 -1.10 -8.72
C LEU A 47 8.08 -0.57 -7.41
N TYR A 48 7.83 -1.46 -6.44
CA TYR A 48 7.19 -1.10 -5.19
C TYR A 48 8.13 -0.38 -4.20
N PRO A 49 9.36 -0.89 -3.94
CA PRO A 49 10.32 -0.18 -3.10
C PRO A 49 10.76 1.15 -3.73
N ALA A 50 10.95 1.18 -5.04
CA ALA A 50 11.31 2.41 -5.76
C ALA A 50 10.20 3.48 -5.67
N SER A 51 8.93 3.08 -5.66
CA SER A 51 7.80 4.00 -5.51
C SER A 51 7.72 4.56 -4.09
N LEU A 52 7.95 3.74 -3.06
CA LEU A 52 8.03 4.18 -1.67
C LEU A 52 9.18 5.18 -1.48
N GLU A 53 10.37 4.82 -1.94
CA GLU A 53 11.57 5.67 -1.86
C GLU A 53 11.35 7.00 -2.61
N HIS A 54 10.79 6.93 -3.82
CA HIS A 54 10.47 8.11 -4.60
C HIS A 54 9.49 9.04 -3.87
N CYS A 55 8.37 8.52 -3.39
CA CYS A 55 7.37 9.32 -2.67
C CYS A 55 7.97 9.95 -1.40
N TYR A 56 8.80 9.19 -0.69
CA TYR A 56 9.44 9.64 0.53
C TYR A 56 10.39 10.82 0.30
N TYR A 57 11.28 10.72 -0.70
CA TYR A 57 12.25 11.77 -1.00
C TYR A 57 11.68 12.95 -1.81
N SER A 58 10.64 12.73 -2.61
CA SER A 58 9.93 13.80 -3.33
C SER A 58 8.99 14.62 -2.43
N GLY A 59 8.65 14.10 -1.26
CA GLY A 59 7.71 14.73 -0.33
C GLY A 59 6.24 14.43 -0.62
N GLU A 60 5.95 13.46 -1.50
CA GLU A 60 4.60 13.01 -1.85
C GLU A 60 4.04 12.04 -0.79
N TYR A 61 3.97 12.49 0.48
CA TYR A 61 3.63 11.62 1.62
C TYR A 61 2.18 11.10 1.61
N ASP A 62 1.28 11.76 0.87
CA ASP A 62 -0.07 11.24 0.63
C ASP A 62 -0.05 10.01 -0.30
N GLU A 63 0.81 10.02 -1.31
CA GLU A 63 1.03 8.86 -2.17
C GLU A 63 1.86 7.80 -1.45
N LEU A 64 2.82 8.20 -0.60
CA LEU A 64 3.56 7.28 0.27
C LEU A 64 2.60 6.39 1.08
N LEU A 65 1.57 6.97 1.71
CA LEU A 65 0.55 6.22 2.46
C LEU A 65 -0.21 5.19 1.61
N ARG A 66 -0.44 5.49 0.33
CA ARG A 66 -1.15 4.60 -0.60
C ARG A 66 -0.27 3.47 -1.09
N TRP A 67 1.01 3.77 -1.28
CA TRP A 67 2.02 2.80 -1.66
C TRP A 67 2.53 1.97 -0.49
N LEU A 68 2.11 2.20 0.76
CA LEU A 68 2.46 1.32 1.87
C LEU A 68 1.74 -0.03 1.75
N PRO A 69 2.42 -1.14 2.09
CA PRO A 69 1.83 -2.47 1.92
C PRO A 69 0.77 -2.75 2.96
N ASP A 70 0.21 -3.94 2.87
CA ASP A 70 -0.77 -4.42 3.83
C ASP A 70 -0.16 -4.56 5.24
N TYR A 71 -1.01 -4.91 6.20
CA TYR A 71 -0.65 -4.84 7.61
C TYR A 71 0.59 -5.67 7.96
N GLU A 72 0.74 -6.87 7.40
CA GLU A 72 1.83 -7.79 7.76
C GLU A 72 3.18 -7.27 7.22
N HIS A 73 3.22 -6.85 5.96
CA HIS A 73 4.46 -6.43 5.30
C HIS A 73 4.88 -5.00 5.67
N ARG A 74 3.93 -4.14 6.06
CA ARG A 74 4.19 -2.72 6.39
C ARG A 74 5.12 -2.52 7.58
N TYR A 75 5.22 -3.51 8.47
CA TYR A 75 6.11 -3.47 9.63
C TYR A 75 7.38 -4.32 9.44
N SER A 76 7.65 -4.78 8.22
CA SER A 76 8.96 -5.34 7.86
C SER A 76 10.04 -4.26 7.95
N GLU A 77 11.28 -4.67 8.27
CA GLU A 77 12.43 -3.78 8.42
C GLU A 77 12.61 -2.82 7.23
N GLU A 78 12.36 -3.31 6.02
CA GLU A 78 12.47 -2.57 4.76
C GLU A 78 11.44 -1.43 4.64
N CYS A 79 10.24 -1.60 5.21
CA CYS A 79 9.15 -0.63 5.10
C CYS A 79 9.02 0.30 6.32
N LEU A 80 9.69 -0.01 7.43
CA LEU A 80 9.48 0.68 8.71
C LEU A 80 9.72 2.19 8.63
N ILE A 81 10.77 2.64 7.93
CA ILE A 81 11.07 4.08 7.80
C ILE A 81 9.93 4.83 7.08
N TYR A 82 9.40 4.24 6.01
CA TYR A 82 8.29 4.79 5.24
C TYR A 82 6.99 4.78 6.03
N THR A 83 6.71 3.68 6.73
CA THR A 83 5.55 3.51 7.60
C THR A 83 5.53 4.55 8.71
N GLU A 84 6.66 4.73 9.38
CA GLU A 84 6.81 5.70 10.46
C GLU A 84 6.57 7.13 9.95
N MET A 85 7.22 7.50 8.83
CA MET A 85 7.05 8.81 8.22
C MET A 85 5.59 9.11 7.86
N ALA A 86 4.97 8.16 7.16
CA ALA A 86 3.60 8.27 6.68
C ALA A 86 2.60 8.44 7.83
N TYR A 87 2.78 7.72 8.95
CA TYR A 87 1.91 7.83 10.11
C TYR A 87 2.04 9.14 10.88
N VAL A 88 3.24 9.72 10.93
CA VAL A 88 3.42 11.04 11.55
C VAL A 88 2.89 12.14 10.64
N TYR A 89 3.13 12.03 9.34
CA TYR A 89 2.55 12.95 8.35
C TYR A 89 1.01 12.94 8.35
N GLN A 90 0.39 11.77 8.50
CA GLN A 90 -1.06 11.68 8.63
C GLN A 90 -1.60 12.43 9.86
N ALA A 91 -0.89 12.36 10.99
CA ALA A 91 -1.26 13.11 12.19
C ALA A 91 -1.10 14.62 11.99
N TYR A 92 -0.04 15.03 11.29
CA TYR A 92 0.15 16.42 10.87
C TYR A 92 -1.02 16.92 10.02
N LYS A 93 -1.46 16.15 9.02
CA LYS A 93 -2.61 16.52 8.18
C LYS A 93 -3.91 16.68 8.97
N LYS A 94 -4.17 15.78 9.93
CA LYS A 94 -5.34 15.90 10.81
C LYS A 94 -5.31 17.18 11.63
N TYR A 95 -4.14 17.51 12.20
CA TYR A 95 -3.97 18.77 12.92
C TYR A 95 -4.22 19.98 11.99
N MET A 96 -3.62 20.00 10.79
CA MET A 96 -3.78 21.09 9.83
C MET A 96 -5.24 21.30 9.43
N PHE A 97 -5.95 20.21 9.14
CA PHE A 97 -7.38 20.26 8.81
C PHE A 97 -8.20 20.97 9.91
N TRP A 98 -8.01 20.60 11.17
CA TRP A 98 -8.72 21.25 12.27
C TRP A 98 -8.22 22.66 12.56
N SER A 99 -6.94 22.94 12.29
CA SER A 99 -6.40 24.30 12.35
C SER A 99 -7.09 25.22 11.34
N ASP A 100 -7.27 24.74 10.11
CA ASP A 100 -7.95 25.48 9.05
C ASP A 100 -9.43 25.72 9.36
N ILE A 101 -10.12 24.72 9.93
CA ILE A 101 -11.50 24.90 10.40
C ILE A 101 -11.57 26.02 11.44
N VAL A 102 -10.76 25.92 12.50
CA VAL A 102 -10.76 26.92 13.58
C VAL A 102 -10.42 28.33 13.05
N ASN A 103 -9.52 28.44 12.07
CA ASN A 103 -9.13 29.73 11.48
C ASN A 103 -10.23 30.36 10.61
N LYS A 104 -11.16 29.56 10.08
CA LYS A 104 -12.29 30.03 9.26
C LYS A 104 -13.53 30.36 10.09
N CYS A 105 -13.64 29.84 11.31
CA CYS A 105 -14.78 30.11 12.19
C CYS A 105 -14.80 31.57 12.68
N GLU A 106 -16.00 32.15 12.72
CA GLU A 106 -16.25 33.41 13.40
C GLU A 106 -16.27 33.23 14.92
N LYS A 107 -16.12 34.31 15.69
CA LYS A 107 -15.94 34.23 17.15
C LYS A 107 -17.16 33.71 17.90
N ASP A 108 -18.33 33.87 17.32
CA ASP A 108 -19.65 33.51 17.84
C ASP A 108 -20.19 32.19 17.25
N ASP A 109 -19.38 31.49 16.46
CA ASP A 109 -19.70 30.14 16.00
C ASP A 109 -19.88 29.20 17.19
N ILE A 110 -21.09 28.64 17.31
CA ILE A 110 -21.53 27.78 18.42
C ILE A 110 -20.60 26.57 18.56
N ASP A 111 -20.02 26.10 17.45
CA ASP A 111 -19.16 24.91 17.43
C ASP A 111 -17.67 25.24 17.59
N LEU A 112 -17.28 26.52 17.69
CA LEU A 112 -15.87 26.92 17.77
C LEU A 112 -15.12 26.25 18.92
N LEU A 113 -15.77 26.11 20.08
CA LEU A 113 -15.18 25.45 21.24
C LEU A 113 -14.89 23.96 20.95
N TYR A 114 -15.81 23.30 20.26
CA TYR A 114 -15.68 21.90 19.87
C TYR A 114 -14.52 21.73 18.88
N TYR A 115 -14.42 22.58 17.85
CA TYR A 115 -13.33 22.51 16.87
C TYR A 115 -11.95 22.80 17.49
N LYS A 116 -11.86 23.76 18.43
CA LYS A 116 -10.64 23.99 19.21
C LYS A 116 -10.21 22.76 20.01
N SER A 117 -11.16 21.99 20.54
CA SER A 117 -10.87 20.75 21.26
C SER A 117 -10.24 19.69 20.35
N TYR A 118 -10.74 19.50 19.12
CA TYR A 118 -10.13 18.61 18.13
C TYR A 118 -8.75 19.07 17.71
N LYS A 119 -8.60 20.35 17.36
CA LYS A 119 -7.29 20.92 17.00
C LYS A 119 -6.26 20.60 18.09
N TYR A 120 -6.61 20.80 19.36
CA TYR A 120 -5.74 20.50 20.48
C TYR A 120 -5.47 19.01 20.67
N GLN A 121 -6.49 18.15 20.51
CA GLN A 121 -6.33 16.70 20.58
C GLN A 121 -5.34 16.19 19.52
N TYR A 122 -5.47 16.66 18.28
CA TYR A 122 -4.56 16.26 17.20
C TYR A 122 -3.17 16.89 17.32
N LEU A 123 -3.03 18.05 17.96
CA LEU A 123 -1.72 18.59 18.33
C LEU A 123 -1.01 17.68 19.34
N LYS A 124 -1.72 17.17 20.35
CA LYS A 124 -1.17 16.18 21.29
C LYS A 124 -0.77 14.89 20.59
N GLU A 125 -1.61 14.39 19.69
CA GLU A 125 -1.32 13.18 18.91
C GLU A 125 -0.06 13.35 18.06
N LEU A 126 0.04 14.46 17.32
CA LEU A 126 1.22 14.80 16.53
C LEU A 126 2.47 14.91 17.40
N SER A 127 2.38 15.63 18.53
CA SER A 127 3.52 15.83 19.44
C SER A 127 3.99 14.52 20.06
N ARG A 128 3.07 13.62 20.42
CA ARG A 128 3.40 12.28 20.90
C ARG A 128 4.09 11.46 19.80
N LYS A 129 3.51 11.41 18.61
CA LYS A 129 4.10 10.68 17.46
C LYS A 129 5.49 11.19 17.10
N MET A 130 5.72 12.49 17.15
CA MET A 130 7.05 13.10 16.94
C MET A 130 8.07 12.66 17.99
N LYS A 131 7.66 12.47 19.25
CA LYS A 131 8.52 11.94 20.33
C LYS A 131 8.81 10.45 20.11
N ASP A 132 7.83 9.70 19.61
CA ASP A 132 7.91 8.24 19.38
C ASP A 132 8.68 7.84 18.10
N LEU A 133 9.06 8.80 17.24
CA LEU A 133 9.87 8.53 16.03
C LEU A 133 11.17 7.79 16.39
N GLN A 134 11.46 6.70 15.69
CA GLN A 134 12.69 5.91 15.84
C GLN A 134 13.75 6.34 14.84
N TYR A 135 13.35 6.74 13.62
CA TYR A 135 14.28 7.12 12.56
C TYR A 135 14.59 8.62 12.63
N GLU A 136 15.87 8.94 12.84
CA GLU A 136 16.34 10.32 12.95
C GLU A 136 16.10 11.13 11.65
N GLU A 137 16.11 10.48 10.50
CA GLU A 137 15.80 11.12 9.22
C GLU A 137 14.34 11.63 9.18
N ASN A 138 13.38 10.76 9.53
CA ASN A 138 11.96 11.13 9.66
C ASN A 138 11.80 12.30 10.64
N ARG A 139 12.51 12.26 11.77
CA ARG A 139 12.48 13.34 12.76
C ARG A 139 12.92 14.67 12.16
N ARG A 140 14.01 14.70 11.39
CA ARG A 140 14.51 15.92 10.75
C ARG A 140 13.54 16.46 9.72
N ILE A 141 13.01 15.60 8.85
CA ILE A 141 12.06 15.99 7.80
C ILE A 141 10.79 16.55 8.44
N MET A 142 10.17 15.82 9.37
CA MET A 142 8.94 16.28 10.02
C MET A 142 9.14 17.53 10.87
N ASN A 143 10.27 17.66 11.59
CA ASN A 143 10.59 18.88 12.32
C ASN A 143 10.66 20.10 11.39
N LYS A 144 11.24 19.94 10.20
CA LYS A 144 11.27 21.01 9.20
C LYS A 144 9.86 21.37 8.75
N ILE A 145 9.04 20.38 8.37
CA ILE A 145 7.64 20.59 7.95
C ILE A 145 6.83 21.33 9.04
N ILE A 146 6.93 20.87 10.28
CA ILE A 146 6.21 21.43 11.45
C ILE A 146 6.64 22.87 11.71
N ARG A 147 7.96 23.14 11.69
CA ARG A 147 8.50 24.49 11.92
C ARG A 147 8.14 25.44 10.78
N ASP A 148 8.25 24.99 9.54
CA ASP A 148 7.92 25.80 8.35
C ASP A 148 6.41 26.14 8.32
N ALA A 149 5.56 25.29 8.89
CA ALA A 149 4.14 25.54 9.12
C ALA A 149 3.83 26.41 10.36
N GLY A 150 4.85 26.82 11.13
CA GLY A 150 4.69 27.65 12.33
C GLY A 150 4.00 26.93 13.51
N ILE A 151 4.12 25.61 13.59
CA ILE A 151 3.46 24.80 14.61
C ILE A 151 4.41 24.60 15.81
N GLU A 152 3.93 24.92 17.00
CA GLU A 152 4.61 24.61 18.26
C GLU A 152 4.04 23.31 18.86
N LEU A 153 4.90 22.30 19.01
CA LEU A 153 4.55 21.01 19.63
C LEU A 153 4.48 21.12 21.17
N ILE A 154 3.73 20.22 21.80
CA ILE A 154 3.42 20.23 23.25
C ILE A 154 3.80 18.92 23.99
#